data_AF-A0A0H3ZZ66-F1
#
_entry.id   AF-A0A0H3ZZ66-F1
#
_cell.length_a   1.000
_cell.length_b   1.000
_cell.length_c   1.000
_cell.angle_alpha   90.00
_cell.angle_beta   90.00
_cell.angle_gamma   90.00
#
_symmetry.space_group_name_H-M   'P 1'
#
loop_
_entity.id
_entity.type
_entity.pdbx_description
1 polymer ?
#
loop_
_entity_poly.entity_id
_entity_poly.type
_entity_poly.pdbx_seq_one_letter_code
_entity_poly.pdbx_strand_id
1 'polypeptide(L)'
;MAAANSVDVVLLNGLTRTQVEAADYTIYGFDFGMDGFYVGMSNDFVTRYFSHYHSAWKEHNDRGCNSNLKKVMRNFPNKTYIIAVAKTQAEAKPIKSAAMAYYDASLNAVREDKKSHDLSGFKSINKEYGTCTLYARKDTSDQHRNSSSERSMVLCEIVWERSKKRVKCIDGQFEGLYVQCSQKERDLHPVGAKVRVNAALAKGKNQLVAPKTDKLLAV
;
A
#
# COMPACT_ATOMS: atom_id res chain seq x y z
N MET A 1 1.06 -4.58 20.77
CA MET A 1 2.19 -5.22 20.05
C MET A 1 2.73 -4.23 19.04
N ALA A 2 4.03 -3.92 19.07
CA ALA A 2 4.65 -3.12 18.01
C ALA A 2 4.52 -3.92 16.71
N ALA A 3 3.92 -3.34 15.67
CA ALA A 3 3.84 -3.99 14.37
C ALA A 3 5.27 -4.26 13.88
N ALA A 4 5.56 -5.49 13.48
CA ALA A 4 6.81 -5.81 12.80
C ALA A 4 6.96 -4.83 11.62
N ASN A 5 8.10 -4.15 11.55
CA ASN A 5 8.35 -3.03 10.65
C ASN A 5 9.46 -3.35 9.64
N SER A 6 9.84 -4.61 9.53
CA SER A 6 10.89 -5.08 8.64
C SER A 6 10.60 -6.48 8.11
N VAL A 7 11.19 -6.80 6.96
CA VAL A 7 11.11 -8.11 6.31
C VAL A 7 12.47 -8.42 5.69
N ASP A 8 12.97 -9.62 5.95
CA ASP A 8 14.17 -10.15 5.28
C ASP A 8 13.81 -10.64 3.88
N VAL A 9 14.62 -10.24 2.90
CA VAL A 9 14.39 -10.54 1.49
C VAL A 9 15.67 -11.02 0.81
N VAL A 10 15.48 -11.80 -0.24
CA VAL A 10 16.51 -12.15 -1.21
C VAL A 10 16.41 -11.22 -2.43
N LEU A 11 17.54 -10.66 -2.85
CA LEU A 11 17.62 -9.74 -3.98
C LEU A 11 17.98 -10.49 -5.26
N LEU A 12 17.01 -10.66 -6.17
CA LEU A 12 17.23 -11.37 -7.42
C LEU A 12 17.82 -10.47 -8.51
N ASN A 13 18.22 -11.09 -9.61
CA ASN A 13 18.54 -10.41 -10.88
C ASN A 13 19.66 -9.37 -10.78
N GLY A 14 20.56 -9.52 -9.80
CA GLY A 14 21.68 -8.59 -9.59
C GLY A 14 21.28 -7.28 -8.91
N LEU A 15 20.09 -7.22 -8.29
CA LEU A 15 19.68 -6.07 -7.52
C LEU A 15 20.56 -5.88 -6.29
N THR A 16 20.87 -4.62 -6.02
CA THR A 16 21.53 -4.17 -4.80
C THR A 16 20.50 -3.55 -3.86
N ARG A 17 20.83 -3.52 -2.56
CA ARG A 17 19.99 -2.87 -1.56
C ARG A 17 19.70 -1.40 -1.91
N THR A 18 20.72 -0.66 -2.35
CA THR A 18 20.60 0.76 -2.74
C THR A 18 19.59 0.97 -3.86
N GLN A 19 19.57 0.08 -4.87
CA GLN A 19 18.59 0.16 -5.96
C GLN A 19 17.16 -0.07 -5.46
N VAL A 20 16.97 -1.00 -4.52
CA VAL A 20 15.65 -1.28 -3.94
C VAL A 20 15.17 -0.13 -3.06
N GLU A 21 16.04 0.44 -2.23
CA GLU A 21 15.68 1.55 -1.34
C GLU A 21 15.34 2.83 -2.13
N ALA A 22 16.04 3.09 -3.23
CA ALA A 22 15.82 4.25 -4.10
C ALA A 22 14.64 4.12 -5.07
N ALA A 23 14.06 2.92 -5.24
CA ALA A 23 13.01 2.68 -6.23
C ALA A 23 11.63 3.08 -5.74
N ASP A 24 10.80 3.70 -6.59
CA ASP A 24 9.43 4.02 -6.21
C ASP A 24 8.50 2.81 -6.19
N TYR A 25 8.80 1.79 -7.00
CA TYR A 25 8.06 0.54 -7.07
C TYR A 25 9.00 -0.66 -7.02
N THR A 26 8.60 -1.66 -6.24
CA THR A 26 9.25 -2.97 -6.16
C THR A 26 8.32 -4.03 -6.72
N ILE A 27 8.85 -4.91 -7.56
CA ILE A 27 8.24 -6.17 -7.95
C ILE A 27 8.80 -7.23 -7.02
N TYR A 28 7.93 -7.95 -6.32
CA TYR A 28 8.31 -8.90 -5.27
C TYR A 28 7.68 -10.26 -5.50
N GLY A 29 8.28 -11.29 -4.91
CA GLY A 29 7.82 -12.67 -4.98
C GLY A 29 7.72 -13.33 -3.62
N PHE A 30 6.71 -14.20 -3.44
CA PHE A 30 6.61 -15.12 -2.31
C PHE A 30 6.68 -16.55 -2.82
N ASP A 31 7.65 -17.30 -2.33
CA ASP A 31 7.85 -18.69 -2.65
C ASP A 31 7.45 -19.55 -1.45
N PHE A 32 6.53 -20.47 -1.68
CA PHE A 32 6.09 -21.46 -0.71
C PHE A 32 6.57 -22.87 -1.09
N GLY A 33 7.61 -22.97 -1.92
CA GLY A 33 8.11 -24.25 -2.42
C GLY A 33 7.07 -24.92 -3.32
N MET A 34 6.68 -26.15 -2.98
CA MET A 34 5.72 -26.92 -3.77
C MET A 34 4.31 -26.35 -3.74
N ASP A 35 3.97 -25.53 -2.75
CA ASP A 35 2.65 -24.90 -2.63
C ASP A 35 2.46 -23.69 -3.56
N GLY A 36 3.53 -23.28 -4.25
CA GLY A 36 3.47 -22.35 -5.36
C GLY A 36 4.13 -21.01 -5.11
N PHE A 37 4.05 -20.16 -6.14
CA PHE A 37 4.73 -18.87 -6.18
C PHE A 37 3.73 -17.75 -6.43
N TYR A 38 3.91 -16.63 -5.74
CA TYR A 38 3.15 -15.40 -5.93
C TYR A 38 4.06 -14.28 -6.41
N VAL A 39 3.59 -13.45 -7.33
CA VAL A 39 4.28 -12.22 -7.76
C VAL A 39 3.36 -11.02 -7.55
N GLY A 40 3.88 -9.97 -6.91
CA GLY A 40 3.18 -8.71 -6.70
C GLY A 40 4.04 -7.50 -7.03
N MET A 41 3.42 -6.32 -6.97
CA MET A 41 4.13 -5.04 -7.01
C MET A 41 3.57 -4.08 -5.97
N SER A 42 4.42 -3.21 -5.43
CA SER A 42 4.02 -2.19 -4.45
C SER A 42 5.01 -1.02 -4.48
N ASN A 43 4.55 0.15 -4.04
CA ASN A 43 5.41 1.30 -3.73
C ASN A 43 5.97 1.27 -2.30
N ASP A 44 5.40 0.42 -1.45
CA ASP A 44 5.93 0.07 -0.13
C ASP A 44 5.77 -1.44 0.04
N PHE A 45 6.89 -2.15 -0.09
CA PHE A 45 6.93 -3.60 -0.05
C PHE A 45 6.60 -4.14 1.34
N VAL A 46 7.22 -3.59 2.39
CA VAL A 46 7.08 -4.12 3.76
C VAL A 46 5.66 -3.93 4.27
N THR A 47 5.07 -2.74 4.07
CA THR A 47 3.66 -2.50 4.40
C THR A 47 2.74 -3.43 3.62
N ARG A 48 3.06 -3.70 2.35
CA ARG A 48 2.29 -4.63 1.52
C ARG A 48 2.41 -6.09 1.97
N TYR A 49 3.60 -6.52 2.37
CA TYR A 49 3.84 -7.86 2.93
C TYR A 49 2.95 -8.09 4.15
N PHE A 50 3.00 -7.19 5.12
CA PHE A 50 2.14 -7.29 6.30
C PHE A 50 0.67 -7.15 5.95
N SER A 51 0.30 -6.33 4.96
CA SER A 51 -1.08 -6.28 4.47
C SER A 51 -1.56 -7.64 3.96
N HIS A 52 -0.72 -8.40 3.23
CA HIS A 52 -1.06 -9.77 2.79
C HIS A 52 -1.16 -10.73 3.97
N TYR A 53 -0.18 -10.71 4.87
CA TYR A 53 -0.16 -11.56 6.05
C TYR A 53 -1.41 -11.36 6.91
N HIS A 54 -1.71 -10.13 7.34
CA HIS A 54 -2.89 -9.84 8.16
C HIS A 54 -4.21 -10.13 7.42
N SER A 55 -4.25 -9.90 6.11
CA SER A 55 -5.39 -10.22 5.24
C SER A 55 -5.69 -11.72 5.22
N ALA A 56 -4.66 -12.57 5.25
CA ALA A 56 -4.81 -14.02 5.28
C ALA A 56 -5.55 -14.51 6.55
N TRP A 57 -5.46 -13.79 7.67
CA TRP A 57 -6.05 -14.15 8.96
C TRP A 57 -7.41 -13.50 9.26
N LYS A 58 -7.97 -12.69 8.36
CA LYS A 58 -9.30 -12.09 8.54
C LYS A 58 -10.41 -13.08 8.14
N GLU A 59 -11.44 -13.21 8.98
CA GLU A 59 -12.58 -14.13 8.78
C GLU A 59 -13.52 -13.73 7.63
N HIS A 60 -13.46 -12.50 7.12
CA HIS A 60 -14.39 -12.00 6.12
C HIS A 60 -13.69 -11.57 4.84
N ASN A 61 -14.31 -11.94 3.70
CA ASN A 61 -13.95 -11.61 2.32
C ASN A 61 -13.57 -10.13 2.14
N ASP A 62 -12.30 -9.85 2.34
CA ASP A 62 -11.65 -8.66 1.87
C ASP A 62 -11.46 -8.79 0.37
N ARG A 63 -12.24 -7.97 -0.36
CA ARG A 63 -12.38 -7.87 -1.83
C ARG A 63 -11.06 -7.67 -2.62
N GLY A 64 -9.89 -7.75 -1.98
CA GLY A 64 -8.64 -7.22 -2.51
C GLY A 64 -7.42 -8.14 -2.50
N CYS A 65 -7.51 -9.38 -2.00
CA CYS A 65 -6.35 -10.26 -1.96
C CYS A 65 -6.72 -11.70 -2.37
N ASN A 66 -5.85 -12.30 -3.18
CA ASN A 66 -6.06 -13.58 -3.84
C ASN A 66 -6.35 -14.69 -2.80
N SER A 67 -7.49 -15.37 -2.94
CA SER A 67 -7.88 -16.49 -2.07
C SER A 67 -6.82 -17.59 -2.02
N ASN A 68 -6.13 -17.85 -3.13
CA ASN A 68 -5.09 -18.86 -3.20
C ASN A 68 -3.88 -18.47 -2.34
N LEU A 69 -3.38 -17.23 -2.49
CA LEU A 69 -2.28 -16.71 -1.68
C LEU A 69 -2.63 -16.74 -0.19
N LYS A 70 -3.82 -16.27 0.20
CA LYS A 70 -4.26 -16.29 1.60
C LYS A 70 -4.26 -17.69 2.19
N LYS A 71 -4.80 -18.65 1.43
CA LYS A 71 -4.88 -20.05 1.87
C LYS A 71 -3.48 -20.61 2.15
N VAL A 72 -2.53 -20.38 1.25
CA VAL A 72 -1.16 -20.89 1.41
C VAL A 72 -0.43 -20.14 2.53
N MET A 73 -0.52 -18.81 2.57
CA MET A 73 0.17 -17.97 3.55
C MET A 73 -0.26 -18.21 5.01
N ARG A 74 -1.48 -18.72 5.25
CA ARG A 74 -1.90 -19.17 6.59
C ARG A 74 -1.20 -20.43 7.08
N ASN A 75 -0.83 -21.32 6.15
CA ASN A 75 -0.41 -22.68 6.47
C ASN A 75 1.09 -22.90 6.32
N PHE A 76 1.77 -22.07 5.52
CA PHE A 76 3.16 -22.29 5.15
C PHE A 76 3.99 -21.02 5.30
N PRO A 77 5.24 -21.13 5.79
CA PRO A 77 6.18 -20.03 5.73
C PRO A 77 6.57 -19.76 4.27
N ASN A 78 6.94 -18.51 3.98
CA ASN A 78 7.34 -18.12 2.65
C ASN A 78 8.78 -17.59 2.64
N LYS A 79 9.52 -17.88 1.59
CA LYS A 79 10.73 -17.14 1.26
C LYS A 79 10.36 -15.91 0.43
N THR A 80 10.95 -14.77 0.74
CA THR A 80 10.57 -13.49 0.12
C THR A 80 11.66 -12.95 -0.78
N TYR A 81 11.28 -12.48 -1.97
CA TYR A 81 12.19 -11.99 -2.98
C TYR A 81 11.82 -10.59 -3.43
N ILE A 82 12.83 -9.76 -3.68
CA ILE A 82 12.70 -8.60 -4.56
C ILE A 82 13.23 -8.99 -5.92
N ILE A 83 12.34 -8.99 -6.91
CA ILE A 83 12.58 -9.51 -8.25
C ILE A 83 13.13 -8.40 -9.15
N ALA A 84 12.50 -7.24 -9.11
CA ALA A 84 12.82 -6.09 -9.95
C ALA A 84 12.37 -4.78 -9.27
N VAL A 85 12.83 -3.66 -9.81
CA VAL A 85 12.47 -2.32 -9.34
C VAL A 85 12.06 -1.44 -10.53
N ALA A 86 11.24 -0.43 -10.28
CA ALA A 86 10.81 0.54 -11.27
C ALA A 86 10.57 1.92 -10.63
N LYS A 87 10.58 2.98 -11.45
CA LYS A 87 10.29 4.35 -10.99
C LYS A 87 8.80 4.68 -11.06
N THR A 88 8.08 4.02 -11.96
CA THR A 88 6.64 4.28 -12.12
C THR A 88 5.83 3.02 -12.08
N GLN A 89 4.54 3.15 -11.75
CA GLN A 89 3.60 2.03 -11.83
C GLN A 89 3.45 1.54 -13.28
N ALA A 90 3.55 2.44 -14.26
CA ALA A 90 3.44 2.12 -15.67
C ALA A 90 4.58 1.20 -16.12
N GLU A 91 5.81 1.45 -15.65
CA GLU A 91 6.97 0.58 -15.85
C GLU A 91 6.87 -0.73 -15.05
N ALA A 92 6.39 -0.67 -13.82
CA ALA A 92 6.32 -1.84 -12.93
C ALA A 92 5.35 -2.92 -13.44
N LYS A 93 4.24 -2.51 -14.09
CA LYS A 93 3.20 -3.43 -14.59
C LYS A 93 3.72 -4.48 -15.58
N PRO A 94 4.34 -4.12 -16.73
CA PRO A 94 4.85 -5.10 -17.68
C PRO A 94 5.95 -5.98 -17.07
N ILE A 95 6.83 -5.41 -16.22
CA ILE A 95 7.85 -6.19 -15.51
C ILE A 95 7.22 -7.23 -14.59
N LYS A 96 6.17 -6.86 -13.85
CA LYS A 96 5.41 -7.78 -12.98
C LYS A 96 4.76 -8.91 -13.79
N SER A 97 4.16 -8.61 -14.95
CA SER A 97 3.57 -9.64 -15.81
C SER A 97 4.62 -10.60 -16.39
N ALA A 98 5.77 -10.09 -16.84
CA ALA A 98 6.87 -10.93 -17.29
C ALA A 98 7.44 -11.81 -16.15
N ALA A 99 7.56 -11.25 -14.94
CA ALA A 99 7.96 -12.02 -13.75
C ALA A 99 6.94 -13.11 -13.40
N MET A 100 5.63 -12.81 -13.48
CA MET A 100 4.57 -13.80 -13.28
C MET A 100 4.69 -14.99 -14.25
N ALA A 101 5.00 -14.71 -15.52
CA ALA A 101 5.21 -15.74 -16.52
C ALA A 101 6.49 -16.55 -16.27
N TYR A 102 7.60 -15.90 -15.92
CA TYR A 102 8.89 -16.57 -15.69
C TYR A 102 8.84 -17.54 -14.50
N TYR A 103 8.35 -17.05 -13.34
CA TYR A 103 8.33 -17.81 -12.08
C TYR A 103 7.09 -18.70 -11.93
N ASP A 104 6.25 -18.82 -12.97
CA ASP A 104 4.98 -19.54 -12.93
C ASP A 104 4.16 -19.21 -11.68
N ALA A 105 3.72 -17.94 -11.60
CA ALA A 105 3.04 -17.40 -10.42
C ALA A 105 1.64 -18.02 -10.20
N SER A 106 1.63 -19.29 -9.81
CA SER A 106 0.46 -20.16 -9.65
C SER A 106 -0.50 -19.69 -8.56
N LEU A 107 -0.01 -18.87 -7.63
CA LEU A 107 -0.77 -18.22 -6.57
C LEU A 107 -1.28 -16.83 -6.95
N ASN A 108 -1.14 -16.39 -8.20
CA ASN A 108 -1.85 -15.23 -8.75
C ASN A 108 -3.20 -15.66 -9.35
N ALA A 109 -4.20 -14.77 -9.32
CA ALA A 109 -5.56 -15.13 -9.73
C ALA A 109 -5.67 -15.22 -11.26
N VAL A 110 -4.84 -14.43 -11.94
CA VAL A 110 -4.64 -14.44 -13.38
C VAL A 110 -3.22 -14.95 -13.63
N ARG A 111 -3.07 -15.88 -14.57
CA ARG A 111 -1.78 -16.38 -15.03
C ARG A 111 -1.36 -15.65 -16.31
N GLU A 112 -0.06 -15.51 -16.49
CA GLU A 112 0.55 -14.88 -17.68
C GLU A 112 1.25 -15.98 -18.49
N ASP A 113 1.15 -15.94 -19.82
CA ASP A 113 1.84 -16.89 -20.69
C ASP A 113 3.32 -16.48 -20.85
N LYS A 114 4.23 -17.46 -20.90
CA LYS A 114 5.66 -17.23 -21.17
C LYS A 114 5.90 -16.67 -22.57
N LYS A 115 5.05 -17.02 -23.55
CA LYS A 115 5.25 -16.63 -24.96
C LYS A 115 5.03 -15.14 -25.22
N SER A 116 4.37 -14.41 -24.32
CA SER A 116 4.03 -12.99 -24.50
C SER A 116 5.05 -12.01 -23.95
N HIS A 117 6.19 -12.49 -23.40
CA HIS A 117 7.11 -11.64 -22.66
C HIS A 117 8.59 -11.91 -22.99
N ASP A 118 9.41 -10.86 -22.96
CA ASP A 118 10.86 -11.00 -22.85
C ASP A 118 11.21 -11.39 -21.41
N LEU A 119 11.86 -12.54 -21.27
CA LEU A 119 12.21 -13.15 -19.98
C LEU A 119 13.73 -13.11 -19.69
N SER A 120 14.53 -12.55 -20.60
CA SER A 120 16.00 -12.62 -20.57
C SER A 120 16.63 -12.01 -19.31
N GLY A 121 15.94 -11.06 -18.66
CA GLY A 121 16.39 -10.39 -17.44
C GLY A 121 16.15 -11.16 -16.14
N PHE A 122 15.40 -12.26 -16.15
CA PHE A 122 15.07 -13.02 -14.94
C PHE A 122 16.00 -14.21 -14.73
N LYS A 123 16.38 -14.42 -13.47
CA LYS A 123 17.22 -15.53 -13.01
C LYS A 123 16.43 -16.42 -12.04
N SER A 124 16.76 -17.71 -12.06
CA SER A 124 16.17 -18.73 -11.18
C SER A 124 16.45 -18.43 -9.70
N ILE A 125 15.45 -18.62 -8.85
CA ILE A 125 15.53 -18.41 -7.39
C ILE A 125 16.51 -19.35 -6.65
N ASN A 126 17.01 -20.40 -7.33
CA ASN A 126 17.91 -21.41 -6.75
C ASN A 126 19.39 -21.04 -6.76
N LYS A 127 19.76 -19.88 -7.30
CA LYS A 127 21.16 -19.39 -7.26
C LYS A 127 21.45 -18.62 -5.97
N GLU A 128 22.72 -18.47 -5.63
CA GLU A 128 23.13 -17.60 -4.54
C GLU A 128 22.91 -16.13 -4.92
N TYR A 129 22.23 -15.41 -4.02
CA TYR A 129 21.86 -14.02 -4.17
C TYR A 129 22.12 -13.27 -2.87
N GLY A 130 22.33 -11.96 -2.96
CA GLY A 130 22.41 -11.10 -1.79
C GLY A 130 21.10 -11.11 -1.01
N THR A 131 21.20 -11.04 0.32
CA THR A 131 20.04 -10.85 1.21
C THR A 131 20.12 -9.48 1.87
N CYS A 132 18.97 -8.91 2.20
CA CYS A 132 18.92 -7.73 3.04
C CYS A 132 17.62 -7.67 3.84
N THR A 133 17.64 -6.90 4.92
CA THR A 133 16.45 -6.53 5.67
C THR A 133 15.92 -5.21 5.12
N LEU A 134 14.68 -5.22 4.64
CA LEU A 134 13.96 -4.00 4.26
C LEU A 134 13.08 -3.54 5.42
N TYR A 135 12.92 -2.23 5.53
CA TYR A 135 12.08 -1.60 6.54
C TYR A 135 10.85 -0.97 5.89
N ALA A 136 9.74 -0.95 6.62
CA ALA A 136 8.56 -0.19 6.24
C ALA A 136 8.99 1.24 5.93
N ARG A 137 8.57 1.73 4.77
CA ARG A 137 8.76 3.15 4.48
C ARG A 137 8.02 3.89 5.58
N LYS A 138 8.69 4.89 6.18
CA LYS A 138 7.98 5.87 7.00
C LYS A 138 6.82 6.35 6.15
N ASP A 139 5.62 6.33 6.70
CA ASP A 139 4.39 6.67 5.99
C ASP A 139 4.48 8.13 5.53
N THR A 140 5.12 8.38 4.39
CA THR A 140 5.29 9.71 3.79
C THR A 140 4.01 10.14 3.08
N SER A 141 2.93 9.36 3.20
CA SER A 141 1.58 9.79 2.84
C SER A 141 1.16 11.08 3.55
N ASP A 142 1.85 11.44 4.65
CA ASP A 142 1.66 12.70 5.38
C ASP A 142 2.69 13.80 5.04
N GLN A 143 3.73 13.55 4.22
CA GLN A 143 4.75 14.57 3.85
C GLN A 143 4.52 15.25 2.50
N HIS A 144 3.66 14.68 1.65
CA HIS A 144 3.27 15.30 0.39
C HIS A 144 1.81 15.69 0.39
N ARG A 145 1.48 16.85 1.00
CA ARG A 145 0.50 17.82 0.48
C ARG A 145 0.39 19.00 1.45
N ASN A 146 0.87 20.14 0.95
CA ASN A 146 0.65 21.50 1.42
C ASN A 146 1.49 21.85 2.67
N SER A 147 2.40 22.82 2.50
CA SER A 147 3.04 23.49 3.63
C SER A 147 1.94 24.04 4.56
N SER A 148 2.25 24.17 5.85
CA SER A 148 1.32 24.75 6.82
C SER A 148 0.69 26.07 6.35
N SER A 149 1.37 26.82 5.49
CA SER A 149 0.93 28.09 4.90
C SER A 149 -0.28 28.01 3.96
N GLU A 150 -0.60 26.85 3.39
CA GLU A 150 -1.73 26.68 2.45
C GLU A 150 -3.00 26.19 3.14
N ARG A 151 -2.94 25.92 4.46
CA ARG A 151 -4.08 25.42 5.24
C ARG A 151 -4.87 26.56 5.83
N SER A 152 -6.18 26.38 5.85
CA SER A 152 -7.13 27.30 6.47
C SER A 152 -8.04 26.54 7.41
N MET A 153 -8.44 27.19 8.49
CA MET A 153 -9.48 26.67 9.36
C MET A 153 -10.82 26.68 8.63
N VAL A 154 -11.41 25.51 8.43
CA VAL A 154 -12.72 25.33 7.80
C VAL A 154 -13.74 24.81 8.80
N LEU A 155 -14.98 25.25 8.68
CA LEU A 155 -16.09 24.76 9.49
C LEU A 155 -16.72 23.53 8.80
N CYS A 156 -16.85 22.45 9.55
CA CYS A 156 -17.34 21.18 9.05
C CYS A 156 -18.36 20.56 10.00
N GLU A 157 -19.08 19.58 9.49
CA GLU A 157 -19.97 18.71 10.25
C GLU A 157 -19.54 17.25 10.12
N ILE A 158 -19.66 16.50 11.22
CA ILE A 158 -19.50 15.05 11.22
C ILE A 158 -20.75 14.40 10.64
N VAL A 159 -20.62 13.76 9.47
CA VAL A 159 -21.74 13.10 8.79
C VAL A 159 -21.53 11.59 8.74
N TRP A 160 -22.62 10.82 8.79
CA TRP A 160 -22.57 9.38 8.57
C TRP A 160 -22.82 9.06 7.10
N GLU A 161 -21.83 8.51 6.40
CA GLU A 161 -22.01 8.23 4.97
C GLU A 161 -21.11 7.09 4.49
N ARG A 162 -21.69 6.21 3.67
CA ARG A 162 -21.03 4.99 3.15
C ARG A 162 -20.46 4.13 4.29
N SER A 163 -21.30 3.93 5.31
CA SER A 163 -21.04 3.08 6.48
C SER A 163 -19.88 3.54 7.37
N LYS A 164 -19.55 4.84 7.39
CA LYS A 164 -18.56 5.42 8.32
C LYS A 164 -18.78 6.91 8.57
N LYS A 165 -18.25 7.42 9.69
CA LYS A 165 -18.15 8.86 9.96
C LYS A 165 -17.20 9.55 8.97
N ARG A 166 -17.63 10.68 8.44
CA ARG A 166 -16.88 11.58 7.56
C ARG A 166 -16.97 13.01 8.06
N VAL A 167 -16.05 13.85 7.62
CA VAL A 167 -16.07 15.29 7.88
C VAL A 167 -16.42 15.99 6.58
N LYS A 168 -17.53 16.72 6.55
CA LYS A 168 -18.01 17.46 5.38
C LYS A 168 -17.98 18.95 5.70
N CYS A 169 -17.38 19.76 4.83
CA CYS A 169 -17.43 21.21 4.98
C CYS A 169 -18.86 21.71 4.77
N ILE A 170 -19.27 22.63 5.63
CA ILE A 170 -20.61 23.21 5.65
C ILE A 170 -20.60 24.73 5.46
N ASP A 171 -19.43 25.31 5.17
CA ASP A 171 -19.27 26.76 5.07
C ASP A 171 -18.14 27.13 4.10
N GLY A 172 -18.26 28.33 3.53
CA GLY A 172 -17.27 28.99 2.68
C GLY A 172 -17.02 28.32 1.32
N GLN A 173 -15.89 28.67 0.71
CA GLN A 173 -15.50 28.23 -0.64
C GLN A 173 -15.32 26.70 -0.81
N PHE A 174 -15.34 25.94 0.28
CA PHE A 174 -15.16 24.49 0.28
C PHE A 174 -16.42 23.73 0.71
N GLU A 175 -17.56 24.42 0.83
CA GLU A 175 -18.84 23.80 1.18
C GLU A 175 -19.11 22.57 0.31
N GLY A 176 -19.57 21.49 0.95
CA GLY A 176 -19.87 20.22 0.29
C GLY A 176 -18.67 19.29 0.09
N LEU A 177 -17.44 19.79 0.17
CA LEU A 177 -16.24 18.94 0.06
C LEU A 177 -15.98 18.15 1.36
N TYR A 178 -15.38 16.97 1.21
CA TYR A 178 -14.96 16.14 2.35
C TYR A 178 -13.54 16.43 2.77
N VAL A 179 -13.29 16.37 4.08
CA VAL A 179 -11.95 16.43 4.67
C VAL A 179 -11.44 15.03 4.95
N GLN A 180 -10.32 14.67 4.33
CA GLN A 180 -9.54 13.50 4.69
C GLN A 180 -8.71 13.81 5.94
N CYS A 181 -9.02 13.13 7.05
CA CYS A 181 -8.38 13.31 8.35
C CYS A 181 -8.24 11.97 9.09
N SER A 182 -7.79 11.99 10.34
CA SER A 182 -7.68 10.80 11.20
C SER A 182 -9.04 10.14 11.45
N GLN A 183 -9.10 8.80 11.34
CA GLN A 183 -10.29 8.06 11.73
C GLN A 183 -10.53 8.11 13.24
N LYS A 184 -9.47 7.94 14.03
CA LYS A 184 -9.56 7.97 15.49
C LYS A 184 -10.19 9.27 15.97
N GLU A 185 -9.77 10.39 15.37
CA GLU A 185 -10.28 11.70 15.74
C GLU A 185 -11.75 11.88 15.35
N ARG A 186 -12.16 11.48 14.13
CA ARG A 186 -13.58 11.52 13.73
C ARG A 186 -14.49 10.73 14.68
N ASP A 187 -13.99 9.61 15.18
CA ASP A 187 -14.79 8.72 16.02
C ASP A 187 -15.09 9.32 17.40
N LEU A 188 -14.28 10.29 17.87
CA LEU A 188 -14.49 11.03 19.12
C LEU A 188 -15.69 11.98 19.08
N HIS A 189 -16.17 12.35 17.90
CA HIS A 189 -17.28 13.31 17.75
C HIS A 189 -18.57 12.61 17.31
N PRO A 190 -19.74 12.96 17.86
CA PRO A 190 -21.01 12.41 17.40
C PRO A 190 -21.36 12.89 16.00
N VAL A 191 -22.21 12.14 15.29
CA VAL A 191 -22.79 12.58 14.00
C VAL A 191 -23.64 13.82 14.25
N GLY A 192 -23.55 14.82 13.38
CA GLY A 192 -24.15 16.15 13.54
C GLY A 192 -23.27 17.16 14.29
N ALA A 193 -22.14 16.72 14.88
CA ALA A 193 -21.24 17.64 15.57
C ALA A 193 -20.58 18.60 14.57
N LYS A 194 -20.54 19.89 14.93
CA LYS A 194 -19.77 20.90 14.20
C LYS A 194 -18.34 20.92 14.73
N VAL A 195 -17.39 20.90 13.81
CA VAL A 195 -15.95 20.91 14.11
C VAL A 195 -15.22 21.89 13.21
N ARG A 196 -14.19 22.54 13.74
CA ARG A 196 -13.23 23.30 12.95
C ARG A 196 -12.01 22.44 12.65
N VAL A 197 -11.57 22.48 11.39
CA VAL A 197 -10.47 21.65 10.89
C VAL A 197 -9.47 22.50 10.13
N ASN A 198 -8.18 22.34 10.43
CA ASN A 198 -7.13 22.98 9.65
C ASN A 198 -6.83 22.14 8.40
N ALA A 199 -7.35 22.56 7.25
CA ALA A 199 -7.29 21.74 6.04
C ALA A 199 -6.92 22.56 4.81
N ALA A 200 -6.45 21.88 3.77
CA ALA A 200 -6.17 22.48 2.48
C ALA A 200 -6.65 21.59 1.32
N LEU A 201 -6.85 22.21 0.16
CA LEU A 201 -7.31 21.52 -1.04
C LEU A 201 -6.22 20.58 -1.58
N ALA A 202 -6.59 19.32 -1.80
CA ALA A 202 -5.70 18.34 -2.38
C ALA A 202 -5.45 18.65 -3.87
N LYS A 203 -4.19 18.83 -4.26
CA LYS A 203 -3.82 18.99 -5.68
C LYS A 203 -4.39 17.85 -6.54
N GLY A 204 -5.17 18.23 -7.55
CA GLY A 204 -5.82 17.32 -8.51
C GLY A 204 -6.97 16.48 -7.95
N LYS A 205 -7.58 16.86 -6.81
CA LYS A 205 -8.73 16.15 -6.25
C LYS A 205 -9.78 17.13 -5.69
N ASN A 206 -11.06 16.75 -5.77
CA ASN A 206 -12.17 17.47 -5.13
C ASN A 206 -12.33 17.05 -3.66
N GLN A 207 -11.26 17.18 -2.87
CA GLN A 207 -11.28 16.89 -1.43
C GLN A 207 -10.28 17.76 -0.68
N LEU A 208 -10.58 18.04 0.58
CA LEU A 208 -9.66 18.67 1.52
C LEU A 208 -8.85 17.62 2.27
N VAL A 209 -7.68 17.99 2.78
CA VAL A 209 -6.81 17.13 3.57
C VAL A 209 -6.37 17.89 4.82
N ALA A 210 -6.54 17.24 5.98
CA ALA A 210 -5.99 17.66 7.25
C ALA A 210 -4.95 16.62 7.72
N PRO A 211 -3.90 17.04 8.45
CA PRO A 211 -2.96 16.10 9.06
C PRO A 211 -3.68 15.09 9.95
N LYS A 212 -3.24 13.83 9.92
CA LYS A 212 -3.83 12.79 10.79
C LYS A 212 -3.48 12.97 12.28
N THR A 213 -2.54 13.85 12.59
CA THR A 213 -2.18 14.25 13.95
C THR A 213 -3.03 15.39 14.50
N ASP A 214 -3.74 16.12 13.62
CA ASP A 214 -4.49 17.30 14.02
C ASP A 214 -5.80 16.89 14.69
N LYS A 215 -6.14 17.64 15.75
CA LYS A 215 -7.40 17.49 16.47
C LYS A 215 -8.53 18.20 15.74
N LEU A 216 -9.72 17.62 15.80
CA LEU A 216 -10.94 18.29 15.35
C LEU A 216 -11.44 19.16 16.50
N LEU A 217 -11.46 20.47 16.31
CA LEU A 217 -11.87 21.40 17.37
C LEU A 217 -13.39 21.47 17.40
N ALA A 218 -14.02 21.02 18.49
CA ALA A 218 -15.46 21.15 18.67
C ALA A 218 -15.86 22.63 18.68
N VAL A 219 -17.05 22.93 18.12
CA VAL A 219 -17.68 24.25 18.08
C VAL A 219 -18.84 24.30 19.06
#